data_AF-R6FRS5-F1
#
_entry.id   AF-R6FRS5-F1
#
_cell.length_a   1.000
_cell.length_b   1.000
_cell.length_c   1.000
_cell.angle_alpha   90.00
_cell.angle_beta   90.00
_cell.angle_gamma   90.00
#
_symmetry.space_group_name_H-M   'P 1'
#
loop_
_entity.id
_entity.type
_entity.pdbx_description
1 polymer ?
#
loop_
_entity_poly.entity_id
_entity_poly.type
_entity_poly.pdbx_seq_one_letter_code
_entity_poly.pdbx_strand_id
1 'polypeptide(L)'
;MIPEELRELYRNHTGQDPEEIVRLTPAGSNRRYFRLKGVTDLIGVEGESVDENEAFLYLDGHFQAKGLPVPKVVARSEDGRFYLQDDLGDVLLFDAIGQGRSTGVFSEREKDLLRQTIRLLPDFQFAGADGLDFSECYPQAQFNSRSVLWDLNYFKYCFLKATGLDFQEDRLEDDFQQMKEVLLQDNTSTFMYRDFQSRNVMIKDGAPWFIDFQGGRKGPVYYDVASFLWQAKARYPEELRQELIREYLSAAQKYTAISEPDFQHRLRHFVLFRLLQVLGAYGFRGYFEKKAHFLESVPYAIDSLRQLLREPYPEYPYLCEVLRRLTELDQFAEKKSPLVVTVTSFSYKKGIPEDTSGNGGGFVFDCRAVHNPGKYERYKSLTGLDEPVIRFLEDDGEITVFLEHVYALVDASVKRYMERGFTSLSVSFGCTGGQHRSVYSAQHVAEHLHRKFGVQVRLVHREQHISVSL
;
A
#
# COMPACT_ATOMS: atom_id res chain seq x y z
N MET A 1 -19.14 28.80 7.26
CA MET A 1 -18.89 30.05 7.99
C MET A 1 -17.49 29.97 8.57
N ILE A 2 -16.71 31.04 8.47
CA ILE A 2 -15.39 31.13 9.11
C ILE A 2 -15.63 31.58 10.56
N PRO A 3 -15.08 30.89 11.58
CA PRO A 3 -15.24 31.29 12.98
C PRO A 3 -14.58 32.65 13.25
N GLU A 4 -15.30 33.57 13.89
CA GLU A 4 -14.78 34.89 14.28
C GLU A 4 -13.74 34.74 15.40
N GLU A 5 -13.91 33.72 16.24
CA GLU A 5 -13.01 33.35 17.33
C GLU A 5 -11.59 33.08 16.82
N LEU A 6 -11.44 32.49 15.62
CA LEU A 6 -10.11 32.28 15.02
C LEU A 6 -9.47 33.59 14.54
N ARG A 7 -10.28 34.57 14.08
CA ARG A 7 -9.78 35.92 13.74
C ARG A 7 -9.31 36.64 15.00
N GLU A 8 -10.10 36.58 16.06
CA GLU A 8 -9.76 37.20 17.35
C GLU A 8 -8.49 36.58 17.94
N LEU A 9 -8.36 35.25 17.96
CA LEU A 9 -7.14 34.58 18.42
C LEU A 9 -5.92 35.00 17.60
N TYR A 10 -6.06 35.11 16.27
CA TYR A 10 -4.96 35.50 15.40
C TYR A 10 -4.53 36.94 15.66
N ARG A 11 -5.50 37.85 15.78
CA ARG A 11 -5.26 39.26 16.11
C ARG A 11 -4.61 39.42 17.48
N ASN A 12 -5.07 38.68 18.47
CA ASN A 12 -4.50 38.73 19.83
C ASN A 12 -3.07 38.20 19.87
N HIS A 13 -2.75 37.19 19.05
CA HIS A 13 -1.41 36.60 19.00
C HIS A 13 -0.42 37.44 18.17
N THR A 14 -0.84 37.94 17.00
CA THR A 14 0.05 38.61 16.02
C THR A 14 -0.02 40.14 16.08
N GLY A 15 -1.04 40.70 16.72
CA GLY A 15 -1.35 42.13 16.74
C GLY A 15 -2.08 42.65 15.50
N GLN A 16 -2.36 41.80 14.50
CA GLN A 16 -3.02 42.19 13.24
C GLN A 16 -4.08 41.18 12.82
N ASP A 17 -5.05 41.63 12.03
CA ASP A 17 -6.01 40.71 11.41
C ASP A 17 -5.32 39.81 10.36
N PRO A 18 -5.81 38.56 10.19
CA PRO A 18 -5.36 37.74 9.08
C PRO A 18 -5.83 38.37 7.76
N GLU A 19 -4.93 38.40 6.78
CA GLU A 19 -5.19 38.89 5.42
C GLU A 19 -6.17 37.97 4.69
N GLU A 20 -6.03 36.66 4.89
CA GLU A 20 -6.85 35.63 4.27
C GLU A 20 -7.14 34.50 5.25
N ILE A 21 -8.37 33.94 5.20
CA ILE A 21 -8.70 32.70 5.90
C ILE A 21 -9.30 31.71 4.93
N VAL A 22 -8.60 30.59 4.72
CA VAL A 22 -9.00 29.53 3.81
C VAL A 22 -9.35 28.28 4.60
N ARG A 23 -10.55 27.75 4.42
CA ARG A 23 -10.92 26.46 5.01
C ARG A 23 -10.19 25.34 4.28
N LEU A 24 -9.50 24.48 5.01
CA LEU A 24 -8.84 23.30 4.44
C LEU A 24 -9.84 22.16 4.24
N THR A 25 -9.54 21.28 3.28
CA THR A 25 -10.40 20.13 2.96
C THR A 25 -10.48 19.18 4.15
N PRO A 26 -11.67 18.67 4.51
CA PRO A 26 -11.82 17.74 5.62
C PRO A 26 -11.02 16.45 5.40
N ALA A 27 -10.16 16.09 6.36
CA ALA A 27 -9.34 14.88 6.32
C ALA A 27 -9.99 13.66 7.02
N GLY A 28 -11.31 13.70 7.25
CA GLY A 28 -12.06 12.58 7.88
C GLY A 28 -12.19 12.64 9.40
N SER A 29 -11.64 13.69 10.04
CA SER A 29 -11.95 14.09 11.42
C SER A 29 -13.16 15.03 11.44
N ASN A 30 -13.86 15.09 12.58
CA ASN A 30 -14.90 16.09 12.83
C ASN A 30 -14.32 17.51 13.05
N ARG A 31 -13.00 17.63 13.22
CA ARG A 31 -12.31 18.92 13.32
C ARG A 31 -12.36 19.69 12.01
N ARG A 32 -12.48 21.01 12.12
CA ARG A 32 -12.38 21.93 10.98
C ARG A 32 -11.07 22.70 11.06
N TYR A 33 -10.29 22.61 10.00
CA TYR A 33 -9.00 23.29 9.87
C TYR A 33 -9.12 24.47 8.92
N PHE A 34 -8.45 25.57 9.28
CA PHE A 34 -8.42 26.81 8.53
C PHE A 34 -6.97 27.29 8.44
N ARG A 35 -6.51 27.65 7.26
CA ARG A 35 -5.24 28.34 7.06
C ARG A 35 -5.49 29.85 7.15
N LEU A 36 -4.85 30.51 8.09
CA LEU A 36 -4.89 31.95 8.30
C LEU A 36 -3.57 32.53 7.80
N LYS A 37 -3.61 33.35 6.75
CA LYS A 37 -2.42 34.01 6.21
C LYS A 37 -2.32 35.45 6.69
N GLY A 38 -1.10 35.92 6.89
CA GLY A 38 -0.82 37.30 7.27
C GLY A 38 0.64 37.51 7.65
N VAL A 39 0.88 38.22 8.75
CA VAL A 39 2.25 38.43 9.27
C VAL A 39 2.96 37.11 9.54
N THR A 40 2.22 36.13 10.05
CA THR A 40 2.65 34.74 10.22
C THR A 40 1.54 33.81 9.75
N ASP A 41 1.86 32.85 8.90
CA ASP A 41 0.88 31.84 8.47
C ASP A 41 0.65 30.81 9.59
N LEU A 42 -0.62 30.60 9.96
CA LEU A 42 -1.03 29.70 11.05
C LEU A 42 -2.19 28.81 10.63
N ILE A 43 -2.30 27.65 11.28
CA ILE A 43 -3.47 26.78 11.18
C ILE A 43 -4.38 27.02 12.38
N GLY A 44 -5.59 27.50 12.10
CA GLY A 44 -6.67 27.56 13.07
C GLY A 44 -7.46 26.26 13.07
N VAL A 45 -7.74 25.75 14.26
CA VAL A 45 -8.50 24.53 14.47
C VAL A 45 -9.76 24.84 15.26
N GLU A 46 -10.88 24.29 14.80
CA GLU A 46 -12.13 24.21 15.54
C GLU A 46 -12.44 22.75 15.84
N GLY A 47 -12.38 22.39 17.12
CA GLY A 47 -12.69 21.05 17.62
C GLY A 47 -14.13 20.93 18.10
N GLU A 48 -14.73 19.77 17.86
CA GLU A 48 -16.05 19.42 18.40
C GLU A 48 -15.99 18.78 19.80
N SER A 49 -14.81 18.29 20.20
CA SER A 49 -14.54 17.68 21.52
C SER A 49 -13.50 18.50 22.28
N VAL A 50 -13.91 19.09 23.40
CA VAL A 50 -13.01 19.86 24.28
C VAL A 50 -11.97 18.94 24.92
N ASP A 51 -12.38 17.75 25.39
CA ASP A 51 -11.46 16.78 25.99
C ASP A 51 -10.35 16.34 25.02
N GLU A 52 -10.70 16.15 23.74
CA GLU A 52 -9.73 15.81 22.70
C GLU A 52 -8.79 16.98 22.38
N ASN A 53 -9.29 18.22 22.47
CA ASN A 53 -8.46 19.42 22.31
C ASN A 53 -7.51 19.59 23.50
N GLU A 54 -7.97 19.46 24.74
CA GLU A 54 -7.09 19.55 25.91
C GLU A 54 -6.00 18.47 25.87
N ALA A 55 -6.33 17.24 25.47
CA ALA A 55 -5.33 16.19 25.25
C ALA A 55 -4.31 16.57 24.17
N PHE A 56 -4.75 17.17 23.05
CA PHE A 56 -3.84 17.65 22.00
C PHE A 56 -2.92 18.76 22.53
N LEU A 57 -3.48 19.77 23.21
CA LEU A 57 -2.73 20.91 23.78
C LEU A 57 -1.70 20.45 24.81
N TYR A 58 -2.07 19.51 25.67
CA TYR A 58 -1.19 18.93 26.66
C TYR A 58 -0.03 18.16 26.00
N LEU A 59 -0.34 17.25 25.06
CA LEU A 59 0.66 16.45 24.35
C LEU A 59 1.60 17.32 23.51
N ASP A 60 1.06 18.34 22.82
CA ASP A 60 1.86 19.31 22.06
C ASP A 60 2.88 20.01 22.94
N GLY A 61 2.42 20.61 24.06
CA GLY A 61 3.31 21.28 25.01
C GLY A 61 4.38 20.34 25.58
N HIS A 62 4.02 19.10 25.91
CA HIS A 62 4.96 18.09 26.39
C HIS A 62 6.01 17.73 25.33
N PHE A 63 5.57 17.45 24.09
CA PHE A 63 6.45 17.05 22.99
C PHE A 63 7.38 18.18 22.54
N GLN A 64 6.91 19.43 22.54
CA GLN A 64 7.78 20.60 22.32
C GLN A 64 8.87 20.70 23.38
N ALA A 65 8.54 20.49 24.66
CA ALA A 65 9.54 20.53 25.74
C ALA A 65 10.60 19.41 25.59
N LYS A 66 10.26 18.31 24.90
CA LYS A 66 11.19 17.24 24.52
C LYS A 66 11.92 17.48 23.20
N GLY A 67 11.61 18.55 22.48
CA GLY A 67 12.19 18.85 21.16
C GLY A 67 11.71 17.91 20.04
N LEU A 68 10.53 17.29 20.20
CA LEU A 68 9.95 16.42 19.17
C LEU A 68 9.29 17.27 18.06
N PRO A 69 9.31 16.82 16.80
CA PRO A 69 8.84 17.63 15.67
C PRO A 69 7.30 17.58 15.54
N VAL A 70 6.63 18.42 16.33
CA VAL A 70 5.17 18.63 16.35
C VAL A 70 4.85 20.11 16.08
N PRO A 71 3.69 20.46 15.48
CA PRO A 71 3.33 21.85 15.25
C PRO A 71 3.15 22.59 16.57
N LYS A 72 3.72 23.78 16.73
CA LYS A 72 3.57 24.52 17.97
C LYS A 72 2.20 25.17 18.08
N VAL A 73 1.46 24.87 19.16
CA VAL A 73 0.29 25.67 19.52
C VAL A 73 0.72 27.01 20.11
N VAL A 74 0.15 28.10 19.59
CA VAL A 74 0.54 29.48 19.92
C VAL A 74 -0.56 30.29 20.61
N ALA A 75 -1.83 29.88 20.46
CA ALA A 75 -2.97 30.51 21.11
C ALA A 75 -4.14 29.52 21.25
N ARG A 76 -5.00 29.72 22.24
CA ARG A 76 -6.25 28.96 22.44
C ARG A 76 -7.37 29.84 22.99
N SER A 77 -8.62 29.50 22.69
CA SER A 77 -9.80 30.15 23.27
C SER A 77 -10.03 29.71 24.72
N GLU A 78 -10.74 30.54 25.48
CA GLU A 78 -11.08 30.24 26.89
C GLU A 78 -11.99 29.01 27.03
N ASP A 79 -12.84 28.75 26.04
CA ASP A 79 -13.74 27.59 26.01
C ASP A 79 -13.08 26.29 25.51
N GLY A 80 -11.79 26.33 25.14
CA GLY A 80 -11.01 25.17 24.68
C GLY A 80 -11.41 24.64 23.30
N ARG A 81 -12.34 25.29 22.58
CA ARG A 81 -12.83 24.81 21.28
C ARG A 81 -11.95 25.20 20.11
N PHE A 82 -11.23 26.32 20.23
CA PHE A 82 -10.41 26.90 19.17
C PHE A 82 -8.96 27.03 19.62
N TYR A 83 -8.05 26.77 18.70
CA TYR A 83 -6.63 27.05 18.90
C TYR A 83 -5.93 27.35 17.58
N LEU A 84 -4.79 28.02 17.68
CA LEU A 84 -3.89 28.32 16.57
C LEU A 84 -2.59 27.54 16.75
N GLN A 85 -2.09 26.96 15.68
CA GLN A 85 -0.81 26.26 15.64
C GLN A 85 0.01 26.63 14.40
N ASP A 86 1.29 26.25 14.39
CA ASP A 86 2.16 26.41 13.23
C ASP A 86 1.56 25.82 11.94
N ASP A 87 1.77 26.51 10.83
CA ASP A 87 1.57 25.93 9.50
C ASP A 87 2.80 25.10 9.08
N LEU A 88 2.55 23.82 8.81
CA LEU A 88 3.56 22.86 8.37
C LEU A 88 3.62 22.70 6.84
N GLY A 89 2.79 23.45 6.10
CA GLY A 89 2.64 23.35 4.67
C GLY A 89 1.61 22.30 4.24
N ASP A 90 1.73 21.85 2.98
CA ASP A 90 0.71 21.01 2.33
C ASP A 90 1.19 19.59 2.01
N VAL A 91 2.47 19.29 2.23
CA VAL A 91 3.07 18.04 1.77
C VAL A 91 2.92 16.97 2.84
N LEU A 92 2.02 16.01 2.61
CA LEU A 92 1.95 14.78 3.41
C LEU A 92 3.01 13.78 2.96
N LEU A 93 3.55 13.02 3.92
CA LEU A 93 4.43 11.87 3.61
C LEU A 93 3.70 10.87 2.70
N PHE A 94 2.41 10.65 2.93
CA PHE A 94 1.55 9.79 2.10
C PHE A 94 1.62 10.17 0.61
N ASP A 95 1.58 11.48 0.31
CA ASP A 95 1.63 11.98 -1.06
C ASP A 95 3.07 12.02 -1.58
N ALA A 96 4.03 12.36 -0.73
CA ALA A 96 5.45 12.40 -1.06
C ALA A 96 6.01 11.04 -1.51
N ILE A 97 5.42 9.92 -1.06
CA ILE A 97 5.76 8.55 -1.46
C ILE A 97 4.76 7.94 -2.47
N GLY A 98 3.94 8.78 -3.11
CA GLY A 98 2.84 8.37 -3.98
C GLY A 98 3.23 7.51 -5.18
N GLN A 99 4.43 7.72 -5.73
CA GLN A 99 4.94 6.93 -6.86
C GLN A 99 5.27 5.50 -6.43
N GLY A 100 6.01 5.33 -5.33
CA GLY A 100 6.31 4.03 -4.75
C GLY A 100 5.04 3.28 -4.34
N ARG A 101 4.06 3.98 -3.76
CA ARG A 101 2.76 3.39 -3.38
C ARG A 101 1.95 2.89 -4.58
N SER A 102 1.99 3.60 -5.70
CA SER A 102 1.22 3.21 -6.89
C SER A 102 1.87 2.05 -7.66
N THR A 103 3.20 2.02 -7.70
CA THR A 103 3.99 1.02 -8.45
C THR A 103 4.47 -0.18 -7.63
N GLY A 104 4.54 -0.06 -6.31
CA GLY A 104 5.23 -1.00 -5.42
C GLY A 104 6.76 -0.86 -5.42
N VAL A 105 7.32 0.08 -6.20
CA VAL A 105 8.76 0.30 -6.34
C VAL A 105 9.13 1.69 -5.84
N PHE A 106 9.79 1.74 -4.68
CA PHE A 106 10.14 2.99 -4.00
C PHE A 106 11.52 3.48 -4.44
N SER A 107 11.60 4.76 -4.81
CA SER A 107 12.86 5.45 -5.08
C SER A 107 13.66 5.66 -3.79
N GLU A 108 14.98 5.88 -3.91
CA GLU A 108 15.82 6.15 -2.73
C GLU A 108 15.38 7.39 -1.96
N ARG A 109 14.85 8.41 -2.64
CA ARG A 109 14.29 9.60 -1.96
C ARG A 109 13.07 9.25 -1.10
N GLU A 110 12.17 8.42 -1.61
CA GLU A 110 10.97 8.01 -0.88
C GLU A 110 11.33 7.10 0.31
N LYS A 111 12.25 6.15 0.09
CA LYS A 111 12.79 5.34 1.18
C LYS A 111 13.46 6.19 2.25
N ASP A 112 14.20 7.21 1.86
CA ASP A 112 14.86 8.09 2.81
C ASP A 112 13.88 8.82 3.72
N LEU A 113 12.79 9.36 3.16
CA LEU A 113 11.70 9.95 3.95
C LEU A 113 11.10 8.92 4.93
N LEU A 114 10.84 7.69 4.47
CA LEU A 114 10.32 6.61 5.32
C LEU A 114 11.30 6.25 6.46
N ARG A 115 12.60 6.18 6.17
CA ARG A 115 13.65 5.94 7.17
C ARG A 115 13.70 7.07 8.19
N GLN A 116 13.69 8.32 7.74
CA GLN A 116 13.67 9.48 8.63
C GLN A 116 12.45 9.45 9.55
N THR A 117 11.26 9.14 9.01
CA THR A 117 10.02 9.04 9.79
C THR A 117 10.09 7.92 10.84
N ILE A 118 10.47 6.70 10.45
CA ILE A 118 10.45 5.57 11.38
C ILE A 118 11.55 5.67 12.46
N ARG A 119 12.68 6.32 12.15
CA ARG A 119 13.76 6.59 13.12
C ARG A 119 13.35 7.55 14.24
N LEU A 120 12.32 8.38 14.03
CA LEU A 120 11.80 9.30 15.04
C LEU A 120 10.73 8.65 15.95
N LEU A 121 10.16 7.51 15.55
CA LEU A 121 9.12 6.85 16.33
C LEU A 121 9.60 6.46 17.76
N PRO A 122 10.81 5.90 17.96
CA PRO A 122 11.33 5.65 19.30
C PRO A 122 11.40 6.92 20.17
N ASP A 123 11.61 8.09 19.58
CA ASP A 123 11.75 9.35 20.34
C ASP A 123 10.40 9.74 20.93
N PHE A 124 9.32 9.61 20.17
CA PHE A 124 7.96 9.73 20.69
C PHE A 124 7.67 8.66 21.75
N GLN A 125 8.02 7.40 21.48
CA GLN A 125 7.66 6.29 22.34
C GLN A 125 8.37 6.31 23.70
N PHE A 126 9.66 6.66 23.74
CA PHE A 126 10.46 6.62 24.95
C PHE A 126 10.68 8.02 25.53
N ALA A 127 11.26 8.96 24.78
CA ALA A 127 11.52 10.30 25.30
C ALA A 127 10.24 11.12 25.47
N GLY A 128 9.25 10.94 24.59
CA GLY A 128 7.93 11.55 24.72
C GLY A 128 7.06 10.95 25.82
N ALA A 129 7.43 9.78 26.37
CA ALA A 129 6.76 9.19 27.54
C ALA A 129 7.41 9.62 28.86
N ASP A 130 8.66 10.07 28.83
CA ASP A 130 9.42 10.45 30.01
C ASP A 130 8.84 11.69 30.69
N GLY A 131 8.22 11.50 31.85
CA GLY A 131 7.55 12.57 32.60
C GLY A 131 6.18 12.98 32.03
N LEU A 132 5.61 12.18 31.11
CA LEU A 132 4.27 12.38 30.60
C LEU A 132 3.23 11.88 31.62
N ASP A 133 2.22 12.70 31.90
CA ASP A 133 1.05 12.31 32.68
C ASP A 133 0.00 11.72 31.73
N PHE A 134 -0.12 10.39 31.78
CA PHE A 134 -1.06 9.68 30.92
C PHE A 134 -2.53 9.90 31.32
N SER A 135 -2.87 10.46 32.48
CA SER A 135 -4.28 10.76 32.79
C SER A 135 -4.86 11.87 31.91
N GLU A 136 -4.01 12.70 31.32
CA GLU A 136 -4.40 13.75 30.37
C GLU A 136 -4.65 13.20 28.95
N CYS A 137 -4.37 11.92 28.69
CA CYS A 137 -4.60 11.30 27.38
C CYS A 137 -6.07 10.93 27.17
N TYR A 138 -6.59 11.23 25.98
CA TYR A 138 -7.99 10.99 25.59
C TYR A 138 -8.10 10.04 24.38
N PRO A 139 -9.16 9.21 24.25
CA PRO A 139 -10.25 8.96 25.21
C PRO A 139 -9.86 7.98 26.33
N GLN A 140 -8.63 7.48 26.34
CA GLN A 140 -8.15 6.51 27.32
C GLN A 140 -6.68 6.79 27.65
N ALA A 141 -6.33 6.77 28.93
CA ALA A 141 -4.97 6.92 29.42
C ALA A 141 -4.01 5.82 28.95
N GLN A 142 -4.53 4.61 28.69
CA GLN A 142 -3.70 3.45 28.37
C GLN A 142 -4.39 2.45 27.45
N PHE A 143 -3.57 1.70 26.71
CA PHE A 143 -3.94 0.49 26.02
C PHE A 143 -4.32 -0.59 27.05
N ASN A 144 -5.55 -1.08 26.98
CA ASN A 144 -6.11 -1.94 28.02
C ASN A 144 -7.04 -3.02 27.46
N SER A 145 -7.36 -3.99 28.31
CA SER A 145 -8.28 -5.11 28.03
C SER A 145 -9.57 -4.68 27.33
N ARG A 146 -10.23 -3.64 27.85
CA ARG A 146 -11.50 -3.15 27.31
C ARG A 146 -11.33 -2.64 25.88
N SER A 147 -10.28 -1.86 25.62
CA SER A 147 -9.99 -1.33 24.28
C SER A 147 -9.68 -2.43 23.27
N VAL A 148 -8.91 -3.46 23.65
CA VAL A 148 -8.59 -4.60 22.78
C VAL A 148 -9.85 -5.37 22.41
N LEU A 149 -10.68 -5.72 23.40
CA LEU A 149 -11.89 -6.50 23.17
C LEU A 149 -12.94 -5.72 22.37
N TRP A 150 -13.04 -4.39 22.56
CA TRP A 150 -13.88 -3.55 21.72
C TRP A 150 -13.46 -3.59 20.25
N ASP A 151 -12.17 -3.43 19.99
CA ASP A 151 -11.58 -3.49 18.66
C ASP A 151 -11.83 -4.86 17.98
N LEU A 152 -11.69 -5.96 18.71
CA LEU A 152 -11.96 -7.32 18.22
C LEU A 152 -13.46 -7.58 17.99
N ASN A 153 -14.33 -7.10 18.89
CA ASN A 153 -15.77 -7.21 18.71
C ASN A 153 -16.26 -6.34 17.54
N TYR A 154 -15.62 -5.20 17.30
CA TYR A 154 -15.91 -4.35 16.14
C TYR A 154 -15.61 -5.09 14.83
N PHE A 155 -14.49 -5.83 14.75
CA PHE A 155 -14.22 -6.76 13.65
C PHE A 155 -15.31 -7.84 13.51
N LYS A 156 -15.65 -8.53 14.61
CA LYS A 156 -16.64 -9.61 14.62
C LYS A 156 -17.99 -9.15 14.08
N TYR A 157 -18.52 -8.05 14.61
CA TYR A 157 -19.88 -7.61 14.29
C TYR A 157 -19.96 -6.76 13.03
N CYS A 158 -18.98 -5.90 12.76
CA CYS A 158 -19.08 -4.96 11.63
C CYS A 158 -18.52 -5.54 10.32
N PHE A 159 -17.65 -6.55 10.39
CA PHE A 159 -17.07 -7.16 9.20
C PHE A 159 -17.41 -8.64 9.10
N LEU A 160 -16.99 -9.46 10.06
CA LEU A 160 -17.06 -10.92 9.94
C LEU A 160 -18.51 -11.42 9.78
N LYS A 161 -19.42 -11.02 10.66
CA LYS A 161 -20.86 -11.34 10.56
C LYS A 161 -21.47 -10.86 9.24
N ALA A 162 -21.07 -9.69 8.76
CA ALA A 162 -21.58 -9.13 7.51
C ALA A 162 -21.17 -9.94 6.26
N THR A 163 -20.11 -10.76 6.35
CA THR A 163 -19.72 -11.66 5.25
C THR A 163 -20.64 -12.87 5.09
N GLY A 164 -21.48 -13.18 6.08
CA GLY A 164 -22.30 -14.39 6.09
C GLY A 164 -21.54 -15.67 6.44
N LEU A 165 -20.25 -15.59 6.80
CA LEU A 165 -19.48 -16.75 7.25
C LEU A 165 -20.05 -17.29 8.57
N ASP A 166 -20.31 -18.60 8.63
CA ASP A 166 -20.74 -19.28 9.85
C ASP A 166 -19.56 -19.65 10.76
N PHE A 167 -19.65 -19.32 12.05
CA PHE A 167 -18.64 -19.58 13.07
C PHE A 167 -19.26 -19.63 14.48
N GLN A 168 -18.59 -20.33 15.40
CA GLN A 168 -18.94 -20.47 16.81
C GLN A 168 -18.42 -19.26 17.57
N GLU A 169 -19.33 -18.40 18.04
CA GLU A 169 -18.97 -17.13 18.67
C GLU A 169 -18.24 -17.30 20.00
N ASP A 170 -18.59 -18.31 20.79
CA ASP A 170 -17.95 -18.67 22.05
C ASP A 170 -16.48 -19.03 21.86
N ARG A 171 -16.18 -19.94 20.91
CA ARG A 171 -14.80 -20.33 20.59
C ARG A 171 -13.98 -19.16 20.03
N LEU A 172 -14.61 -18.27 19.26
CA LEU A 172 -13.93 -17.07 18.74
C LEU A 172 -13.64 -16.08 19.86
N GLU A 173 -14.57 -15.91 20.81
CA GLU A 173 -14.39 -15.03 21.95
C GLU A 173 -13.30 -15.56 22.90
N ASP A 174 -13.20 -16.88 23.10
CA ASP A 174 -12.09 -17.50 23.84
C ASP A 174 -10.74 -17.10 23.23
N ASP A 175 -10.60 -17.20 21.91
CA ASP A 175 -9.39 -16.78 21.19
C ASP A 175 -9.16 -15.26 21.21
N PHE A 176 -10.22 -14.45 21.25
CA PHE A 176 -10.10 -13.01 21.51
C PHE A 176 -9.58 -12.71 22.91
N GLN A 177 -10.00 -13.46 23.93
CA GLN A 177 -9.44 -13.35 25.27
C GLN A 177 -7.95 -13.72 25.27
N GLN A 178 -7.56 -14.78 24.58
CA GLN A 178 -6.17 -15.20 24.46
C GLN A 178 -5.31 -14.15 23.73
N MET A 179 -5.78 -13.62 22.60
CA MET A 179 -5.09 -12.51 21.90
C MET A 179 -4.92 -11.30 22.81
N LYS A 180 -5.96 -10.94 23.58
CA LYS A 180 -5.89 -9.85 24.55
C LYS A 180 -4.82 -10.11 25.61
N GLU A 181 -4.73 -11.31 26.18
CA GLU A 181 -3.65 -11.66 27.11
C GLU A 181 -2.28 -11.48 26.44
N VAL A 182 -2.09 -12.00 25.22
CA VAL A 182 -0.83 -11.87 24.47
C VAL A 182 -0.42 -10.41 24.23
N LEU A 183 -1.36 -9.57 23.81
CA LEU A 183 -1.11 -8.15 23.51
C LEU A 183 -0.82 -7.31 24.76
N LEU A 184 -1.29 -7.73 25.94
CA LEU A 184 -1.10 -7.03 27.21
C LEU A 184 0.05 -7.59 28.06
N GLN A 185 0.82 -8.56 27.54
CA GLN A 185 2.03 -9.04 28.21
C GLN A 185 3.11 -7.97 28.33
N ASP A 186 3.13 -7.00 27.42
CA ASP A 186 4.06 -5.88 27.47
C ASP A 186 3.52 -4.77 28.38
N ASN A 187 4.25 -4.51 29.44
CA ASN A 187 3.99 -3.53 30.49
C ASN A 187 4.97 -2.34 30.44
N THR A 188 5.59 -2.11 29.28
CA THR A 188 6.37 -0.90 29.01
C THR A 188 5.55 0.38 29.21
N SER A 189 6.18 1.41 29.77
CA SER A 189 5.58 2.73 29.97
C SER A 189 5.93 3.68 28.83
N THR A 190 5.75 3.20 27.60
CA THR A 190 5.98 3.98 26.37
C THR A 190 4.71 4.68 25.91
N PHE A 191 4.89 5.75 25.13
CA PHE A 191 3.81 6.46 24.46
C PHE A 191 3.48 5.74 23.15
N MET A 192 2.27 5.19 23.05
CA MET A 192 1.71 4.63 21.82
C MET A 192 0.93 5.72 21.10
N TYR A 193 1.43 6.14 19.93
CA TYR A 193 0.86 7.20 19.09
C TYR A 193 -0.54 6.82 18.57
N ARG A 194 -0.77 5.53 18.35
CA ARG A 194 -1.98 4.87 17.84
C ARG A 194 -2.28 5.16 16.36
N ASP A 195 -2.18 6.41 15.91
CA ASP A 195 -2.39 6.76 14.50
C ASP A 195 -1.09 7.14 13.77
N PHE A 196 0.00 6.45 14.08
CA PHE A 196 1.29 6.62 13.41
C PHE A 196 1.24 6.09 11.97
N GLN A 197 0.83 6.95 11.04
CA GLN A 197 0.61 6.62 9.63
C GLN A 197 1.16 7.71 8.72
N SER A 198 1.43 7.37 7.46
CA SER A 198 1.98 8.34 6.48
C SER A 198 1.06 9.54 6.20
N ARG A 199 -0.23 9.43 6.51
CA ARG A 199 -1.20 10.54 6.39
C ARG A 199 -1.16 11.53 7.55
N ASN A 200 -0.50 11.16 8.64
CA ASN A 200 -0.38 11.97 9.86
C ASN A 200 1.06 12.47 10.03
N VAL A 201 1.82 12.50 8.94
CA VAL A 201 3.18 13.02 8.87
C VAL A 201 3.25 14.03 7.74
N MET A 202 3.63 15.26 8.07
CA MET A 202 3.87 16.37 7.15
C MET A 202 5.38 16.45 6.83
N ILE A 203 5.74 16.88 5.63
CA ILE A 203 7.12 17.11 5.22
C ILE A 203 7.36 18.61 5.09
N LYS A 204 8.13 19.17 6.03
CA LYS A 204 8.51 20.59 6.05
C LYS A 204 10.04 20.68 5.98
N ASP A 205 10.54 21.45 5.03
CA ASP A 205 11.98 21.64 4.79
C ASP A 205 12.76 20.32 4.64
N GLY A 206 12.11 19.31 4.04
CA GLY A 206 12.68 17.98 3.82
C GLY A 206 12.68 17.05 5.03
N ALA A 207 12.14 17.48 6.17
CA ALA A 207 12.07 16.69 7.40
C ALA A 207 10.61 16.34 7.78
N PRO A 208 10.37 15.20 8.45
CA PRO A 208 9.06 14.80 8.92
C PRO A 208 8.62 15.55 10.19
N TRP A 209 7.36 15.99 10.20
CA TRP A 209 6.65 16.59 11.33
C TRP A 209 5.35 15.84 11.58
N PHE A 210 4.99 15.65 12.84
CA PHE A 210 3.94 14.72 13.26
C PHE A 210 2.70 15.46 13.73
N ILE A 211 1.54 15.01 13.25
CA ILE A 211 0.22 15.57 13.58
C ILE A 211 -0.72 14.45 14.01
N ASP A 212 -1.90 14.80 14.52
CA ASP A 212 -2.95 13.84 14.88
C ASP A 212 -2.55 12.85 16.01
N PHE A 213 -1.74 13.32 16.98
CA PHE A 213 -1.27 12.53 18.12
C PHE A 213 -2.22 12.52 19.33
N GLN A 214 -3.35 13.23 19.30
CA GLN A 214 -4.24 13.39 20.45
C GLN A 214 -4.95 12.10 20.90
N GLY A 215 -4.99 11.08 20.04
CA GLY A 215 -5.46 9.74 20.40
C GLY A 215 -4.40 8.87 21.08
N GLY A 216 -3.17 9.38 21.20
CA GLY A 216 -2.04 8.70 21.79
C GLY A 216 -2.21 8.47 23.29
N ARG A 217 -1.55 7.44 23.82
CA ARG A 217 -1.74 6.96 25.20
C ARG A 217 -0.62 6.03 25.63
N LYS A 218 -0.60 5.62 26.89
CA LYS A 218 0.35 4.59 27.35
C LYS A 218 0.11 3.27 26.62
N GLY A 219 1.14 2.67 26.05
CA GLY A 219 0.98 1.39 25.38
C GLY A 219 2.25 0.85 24.75
N PRO A 220 2.15 -0.36 24.16
CA PRO A 220 3.28 -1.08 23.60
C PRO A 220 3.78 -0.46 22.29
N VAL A 221 5.09 -0.50 22.09
CA VAL A 221 5.76 0.11 20.92
C VAL A 221 5.41 -0.54 19.58
N TYR A 222 5.06 -1.82 19.59
CA TYR A 222 4.77 -2.60 18.38
C TYR A 222 3.55 -2.08 17.61
N TYR A 223 2.59 -1.47 18.30
CA TYR A 223 1.34 -1.02 17.69
C TYR A 223 1.59 0.02 16.60
N ASP A 224 2.43 1.01 16.88
CA ASP A 224 2.73 2.09 15.94
C ASP A 224 3.58 1.61 14.76
N VAL A 225 4.52 0.71 15.02
CA VAL A 225 5.33 0.06 13.96
C VAL A 225 4.42 -0.74 13.02
N ALA A 226 3.47 -1.53 13.58
CA ALA A 226 2.48 -2.25 12.79
C ALA A 226 1.57 -1.28 12.00
N SER A 227 1.10 -0.20 12.65
CA SER A 227 0.23 0.81 12.03
C SER A 227 0.90 1.50 10.84
N PHE A 228 2.22 1.73 10.91
CA PHE A 228 2.98 2.35 9.83
C PHE A 228 3.33 1.38 8.70
N LEU A 229 3.80 0.17 9.02
CA LEU A 229 4.36 -0.74 8.01
C LEU A 229 3.31 -1.57 7.26
N TRP A 230 2.16 -1.83 7.88
CA TRP A 230 1.04 -2.58 7.28
C TRP A 230 -0.16 -1.69 6.92
N GLN A 231 0.11 -0.47 6.45
CA GLN A 231 -0.90 0.39 5.83
C GLN A 231 -1.38 -0.26 4.51
N ALA A 232 -2.64 -0.71 4.44
CA ALA A 232 -3.20 -1.42 3.28
C ALA A 232 -2.99 -0.68 1.94
N LYS A 233 -3.09 0.65 1.94
CA LYS A 233 -2.90 1.49 0.74
C LYS A 233 -1.44 1.82 0.44
N ALA A 234 -0.50 1.58 1.35
CA ALA A 234 0.89 1.98 1.17
C ALA A 234 1.71 0.98 0.33
N ARG A 235 1.30 -0.30 0.29
CA ARG A 235 1.90 -1.35 -0.54
C ARG A 235 3.43 -1.46 -0.40
N TYR A 236 3.94 -1.31 0.83
CA TYR A 236 5.37 -1.54 1.08
C TYR A 236 5.73 -3.01 0.78
N PRO A 237 6.74 -3.27 -0.08
CA PRO A 237 7.24 -4.61 -0.29
C PRO A 237 7.91 -5.14 0.99
N GLU A 238 8.03 -6.46 1.10
CA GLU A 238 8.54 -7.10 2.31
C GLU A 238 9.97 -6.67 2.63
N GLU A 239 10.81 -6.53 1.61
CA GLU A 239 12.19 -6.08 1.75
C GLU A 239 12.26 -4.68 2.39
N LEU A 240 11.36 -3.77 1.98
CA LEU A 240 11.27 -2.43 2.54
C LEU A 240 10.74 -2.46 3.98
N ARG A 241 9.77 -3.31 4.30
CA ARG A 241 9.31 -3.46 5.70
C ARG A 241 10.45 -3.91 6.61
N GLN A 242 11.20 -4.91 6.18
CA GLN A 242 12.34 -5.43 6.93
C GLN A 242 13.46 -4.39 7.07
N GLU A 243 13.71 -3.59 6.02
CA GLU A 243 14.60 -2.43 6.11
C GLU A 243 14.14 -1.43 7.18
N LEU A 244 12.88 -1.01 7.14
CA LEU A 244 12.33 -0.03 8.08
C LEU A 244 12.25 -0.57 9.52
N ILE A 245 12.03 -1.87 9.72
CA ILE A 245 12.12 -2.52 11.04
C ILE A 245 13.54 -2.40 11.60
N ARG A 246 14.57 -2.69 10.79
CA ARG A 246 15.97 -2.55 11.23
C ARG A 246 16.32 -1.11 11.57
N GLU A 247 15.82 -0.16 10.79
CA GLU A 247 16.00 1.27 11.04
C GLU A 247 15.34 1.72 12.34
N TYR A 248 14.12 1.26 12.60
CA TYR A 248 13.43 1.43 13.88
C TYR A 248 14.25 0.86 15.05
N LEU A 249 14.68 -0.39 14.94
CA LEU A 249 15.43 -1.07 16.00
C LEU A 249 16.76 -0.38 16.30
N SER A 250 17.49 0.03 15.25
CA SER A 250 18.73 0.79 15.41
C SER A 250 18.50 2.12 16.10
N ALA A 251 17.42 2.84 15.78
CA ALA A 251 17.07 4.07 16.47
C ALA A 251 16.63 3.84 17.92
N ALA A 252 15.91 2.74 18.20
CA ALA A 252 15.43 2.40 19.54
C ALA A 252 16.55 1.97 20.51
N GLN A 253 17.71 1.53 20.00
CA GLN A 253 18.86 1.12 20.83
C GLN A 253 19.36 2.19 21.80
N LYS A 254 19.08 3.47 21.55
CA LYS A 254 19.42 4.55 22.48
C LYS A 254 18.60 4.53 23.78
N TYR A 255 17.45 3.87 23.78
CA TYR A 255 16.54 3.80 24.93
C TYR A 255 16.49 2.41 25.55
N THR A 256 16.51 1.37 24.73
CA THR A 256 16.42 -0.01 25.21
C THR A 256 17.02 -1.00 24.22
N ALA A 257 17.55 -2.11 24.74
CA ALA A 257 18.03 -3.21 23.93
C ALA A 257 16.86 -4.08 23.49
N ILE A 258 16.67 -4.20 22.17
CA ILE A 258 15.61 -5.01 21.58
C ILE A 258 16.25 -6.05 20.66
N SER A 259 15.97 -7.32 20.93
CA SER A 259 16.33 -8.45 20.06
C SER A 259 15.41 -8.45 18.83
N GLU A 260 15.98 -8.42 17.62
CA GLU A 260 15.19 -8.41 16.38
C GLU A 260 14.26 -9.64 16.26
N PRO A 261 14.71 -10.88 16.54
CA PRO A 261 13.80 -12.04 16.53
C PRO A 261 12.62 -11.91 17.49
N ASP A 262 12.88 -11.47 18.73
CA ASP A 262 11.82 -11.32 19.74
C ASP A 262 10.86 -10.19 19.35
N PHE A 263 11.39 -9.11 18.78
CA PHE A 263 10.60 -8.00 18.27
C PHE A 263 9.67 -8.45 17.15
N GLN A 264 10.17 -9.21 16.17
CA GLN A 264 9.35 -9.71 15.08
C GLN A 264 8.27 -10.68 15.57
N HIS A 265 8.61 -11.59 16.48
CA HIS A 265 7.66 -12.50 17.10
C HIS A 265 6.50 -11.74 17.77
N ARG A 266 6.82 -10.70 18.55
CA ARG A 266 5.81 -9.84 19.19
C ARG A 266 5.03 -9.00 18.19
N LEU A 267 5.72 -8.33 17.27
CA LEU A 267 5.14 -7.42 16.27
C LEU A 267 4.05 -8.14 15.46
N ARG A 268 4.28 -9.40 15.09
CA ARG A 268 3.34 -10.18 14.28
C ARG A 268 1.94 -10.31 14.90
N HIS A 269 1.81 -10.30 16.23
CA HIS A 269 0.49 -10.26 16.90
C HIS A 269 -0.19 -8.89 16.74
N PHE A 270 0.57 -7.81 16.86
CA PHE A 270 0.07 -6.44 16.65
C PHE A 270 -0.34 -6.19 15.20
N VAL A 271 0.40 -6.74 14.23
CA VAL A 271 0.01 -6.66 12.81
C VAL A 271 -1.33 -7.35 12.59
N LEU A 272 -1.52 -8.56 13.12
CA LEU A 272 -2.82 -9.24 13.01
C LEU A 272 -3.93 -8.41 13.67
N PHE A 273 -3.71 -7.96 14.91
CA PHE A 273 -4.68 -7.14 15.64
C PHE A 273 -5.07 -5.87 14.86
N ARG A 274 -4.09 -5.14 14.29
CA ARG A 274 -4.33 -3.96 13.44
C ARG A 274 -5.14 -4.31 12.19
N LEU A 275 -4.84 -5.43 11.52
CA LEU A 275 -5.62 -5.85 10.36
C LEU A 275 -7.07 -6.15 10.71
N LEU A 276 -7.34 -6.81 11.85
CA LEU A 276 -8.70 -7.04 12.31
C LEU A 276 -9.44 -5.72 12.58
N GLN A 277 -8.78 -4.75 13.23
CA GLN A 277 -9.35 -3.41 13.43
C GLN A 277 -9.70 -2.72 12.10
N VAL A 278 -8.79 -2.77 11.13
CA VAL A 278 -8.97 -2.18 9.80
C VAL A 278 -10.15 -2.84 9.08
N LEU A 279 -10.25 -4.18 9.11
CA LEU A 279 -11.38 -4.91 8.56
C LEU A 279 -12.70 -4.52 9.24
N GLY A 280 -12.72 -4.41 10.57
CA GLY A 280 -13.88 -3.91 11.32
C GLY A 280 -14.33 -2.52 10.86
N ALA A 281 -13.38 -1.58 10.71
CA ALA A 281 -13.65 -0.23 10.22
C ALA A 281 -14.15 -0.20 8.77
N TYR A 282 -13.57 -1.02 7.89
CA TYR A 282 -14.02 -1.15 6.51
C TYR A 282 -15.41 -1.77 6.42
N GLY A 283 -15.71 -2.75 7.27
CA GLY A 283 -17.02 -3.36 7.37
C GLY A 283 -18.07 -2.36 7.83
N PHE A 284 -17.81 -1.61 8.90
CA PHE A 284 -18.73 -0.58 9.38
C PHE A 284 -18.97 0.52 8.33
N ARG A 285 -17.90 1.17 7.85
CA ARG A 285 -18.03 2.29 6.91
C ARG A 285 -18.53 1.84 5.54
N GLY A 286 -18.14 0.65 5.11
CA GLY A 286 -18.54 0.07 3.83
C GLY A 286 -19.97 -0.43 3.84
N TYR A 287 -20.31 -1.37 4.72
CA TYR A 287 -21.62 -2.03 4.73
C TYR A 287 -22.70 -1.18 5.40
N PHE A 288 -22.40 -0.47 6.50
CA PHE A 288 -23.39 0.27 7.27
C PHE A 288 -23.51 1.74 6.82
N GLU A 289 -22.38 2.45 6.66
CA GLU A 289 -22.40 3.84 6.15
C GLU A 289 -22.47 3.95 4.62
N LYS A 290 -22.44 2.81 3.91
CA LYS A 290 -22.53 2.74 2.43
C LYS A 290 -21.43 3.51 1.69
N LYS A 291 -20.23 3.61 2.27
CA LYS A 291 -19.08 4.28 1.66
C LYS A 291 -18.23 3.29 0.85
N ALA A 292 -18.52 3.19 -0.45
CA ALA A 292 -17.96 2.19 -1.36
C ALA A 292 -16.41 2.10 -1.35
N HIS A 293 -15.70 3.23 -1.28
CA HIS A 293 -14.23 3.27 -1.28
C HIS A 293 -13.56 2.55 -0.09
N PHE A 294 -14.28 2.27 1.00
CA PHE A 294 -13.79 1.40 2.07
C PHE A 294 -13.81 -0.08 1.66
N LEU A 295 -14.84 -0.52 0.94
CA LEU A 295 -14.94 -1.89 0.43
C LEU A 295 -13.87 -2.19 -0.62
N GLU A 296 -13.51 -1.20 -1.43
CA GLU A 296 -12.38 -1.29 -2.39
C GLU A 296 -11.02 -1.55 -1.70
N SER A 297 -10.91 -1.27 -0.40
CA SER A 297 -9.68 -1.49 0.37
C SER A 297 -9.63 -2.87 1.05
N VAL A 298 -10.76 -3.58 1.11
CA VAL A 298 -10.87 -4.92 1.75
C VAL A 298 -9.97 -5.97 1.09
N PRO A 299 -9.85 -6.07 -0.25
CA PRO A 299 -8.98 -7.07 -0.88
C PRO A 299 -7.53 -6.99 -0.40
N TYR A 300 -6.95 -5.79 -0.26
CA TYR A 300 -5.58 -5.61 0.22
C TYR A 300 -5.40 -6.10 1.67
N ALA A 301 -6.41 -5.88 2.52
CA ALA A 301 -6.40 -6.35 3.90
C ALA A 301 -6.53 -7.89 3.96
N ILE A 302 -7.35 -8.50 3.11
CA ILE A 302 -7.46 -9.96 2.98
C ILE A 302 -6.15 -10.58 2.47
N ASP A 303 -5.48 -9.97 1.49
CA ASP A 303 -4.18 -10.45 1.00
C ASP A 303 -3.10 -10.38 2.09
N SER A 304 -3.10 -9.30 2.87
CA SER A 304 -2.20 -9.17 4.02
C SER A 304 -2.48 -10.24 5.08
N LEU A 305 -3.76 -10.55 5.30
CA LEU A 305 -4.19 -11.61 6.20
C LEU A 305 -3.72 -12.99 5.72
N ARG A 306 -3.84 -13.29 4.41
CA ARG A 306 -3.30 -14.53 3.81
C ARG A 306 -1.80 -14.67 4.05
N GLN A 307 -1.05 -13.59 3.88
CA GLN A 307 0.40 -13.61 4.09
C GLN A 307 0.75 -13.93 5.55
N LEU A 308 0.07 -13.30 6.52
CA LEU A 308 0.30 -13.55 7.95
C LEU A 308 -0.05 -14.97 8.38
N LEU A 309 -1.12 -15.54 7.82
CA LEU A 309 -1.63 -16.87 8.17
C LEU A 309 -0.80 -18.04 7.59
N ARG A 310 0.23 -17.75 6.78
CA ARG A 310 1.20 -18.76 6.32
C ARG A 310 1.99 -19.35 7.49
N GLU A 311 2.29 -18.51 8.46
CA GLU A 311 2.80 -18.95 9.75
C GLU A 311 1.59 -19.12 10.71
N PRO A 312 1.55 -20.13 11.59
CA PRO A 312 0.45 -20.30 12.53
C PRO A 312 0.53 -19.31 13.70
N TYR A 313 -0.61 -19.07 14.35
CA TYR A 313 -0.65 -18.47 15.69
C TYR A 313 -1.25 -19.50 16.66
N PRO A 314 -0.40 -20.26 17.37
CA PRO A 314 -0.86 -21.36 18.22
C PRO A 314 -1.72 -20.90 19.41
N GLU A 315 -1.63 -19.63 19.81
CA GLU A 315 -2.36 -19.05 20.95
C GLU A 315 -3.85 -18.86 20.68
N TYR A 316 -4.25 -18.77 19.40
CA TYR A 316 -5.64 -18.57 18.97
C TYR A 316 -5.95 -19.39 17.71
N PRO A 317 -6.03 -20.73 17.84
CA PRO A 317 -6.16 -21.64 16.70
C PRO A 317 -7.51 -21.54 15.98
N TYR A 318 -8.60 -21.24 16.70
CA TYR A 318 -9.94 -21.12 16.13
C TYR A 318 -10.10 -19.81 15.35
N LEU A 319 -9.54 -18.71 15.84
CA LEU A 319 -9.44 -17.46 15.10
C LEU A 319 -8.68 -17.70 13.78
N CYS A 320 -7.55 -18.42 13.81
CA CYS A 320 -6.82 -18.77 12.59
C CYS A 320 -7.68 -19.58 11.59
N GLU A 321 -8.46 -20.55 12.08
CA GLU A 321 -9.40 -21.32 11.25
C GLU A 321 -10.45 -20.42 10.59
N VAL A 322 -11.10 -19.56 11.37
CA VAL A 322 -12.11 -18.61 10.89
C VAL A 322 -11.52 -17.65 9.86
N LEU A 323 -10.32 -17.11 10.13
CA LEU A 323 -9.66 -16.17 9.23
C LEU A 323 -9.21 -16.84 7.92
N ARG A 324 -8.76 -18.10 7.94
CA ARG A 324 -8.47 -18.85 6.70
C ARG A 324 -9.72 -19.01 5.85
N ARG A 325 -10.82 -19.49 6.44
CA ARG A 325 -12.13 -19.62 5.76
C ARG A 325 -12.61 -18.27 5.22
N LEU A 326 -12.45 -17.19 5.99
CA LEU A 326 -12.76 -15.82 5.55
C LEU A 326 -11.96 -15.45 4.29
N THR A 327 -10.66 -15.75 4.24
CA THR A 327 -9.84 -15.47 3.05
C THR A 327 -10.17 -16.34 1.84
N GLU A 328 -10.92 -17.42 2.01
CA GLU A 328 -11.31 -18.35 0.95
C GLU A 328 -12.72 -18.09 0.40
N LEU A 329 -13.51 -17.19 1.01
CA LEU A 329 -14.84 -16.83 0.51
C LEU A 329 -14.76 -16.35 -0.95
N ASP A 330 -15.68 -16.78 -1.82
CA ASP A 330 -15.69 -16.47 -3.26
C ASP A 330 -15.57 -14.96 -3.58
N GLN A 331 -16.15 -14.11 -2.74
CA GLN A 331 -16.09 -12.65 -2.90
C GLN A 331 -14.69 -12.07 -2.64
N PHE A 332 -13.84 -12.79 -1.92
CA PHE A 332 -12.47 -12.41 -1.60
C PHE A 332 -11.43 -13.34 -2.21
N ALA A 333 -11.82 -14.52 -2.68
CA ALA A 333 -10.97 -15.49 -3.36
C ALA A 333 -10.16 -14.76 -4.45
N GLU A 334 -8.87 -15.06 -4.54
CA GLU A 334 -8.00 -14.46 -5.55
C GLU A 334 -8.62 -14.66 -6.93
N LYS A 335 -9.23 -13.61 -7.49
CA LYS A 335 -9.51 -13.54 -8.92
C LYS A 335 -8.15 -13.40 -9.59
N LYS A 336 -7.47 -14.53 -9.81
CA LYS A 336 -6.26 -14.56 -10.63
C LYS A 336 -6.63 -13.95 -11.98
N SER A 337 -6.16 -12.73 -12.24
CA SER A 337 -6.28 -12.17 -13.58
C SER A 337 -5.53 -13.10 -14.52
N PRO A 338 -6.17 -13.60 -15.58
CA PRO A 338 -5.53 -14.56 -16.47
C PRO A 338 -4.27 -13.93 -17.08
N LEU A 339 -3.23 -14.73 -17.26
CA LEU A 339 -2.04 -14.31 -18.00
C LEU A 339 -2.46 -13.99 -19.45
N VAL A 340 -2.24 -12.75 -19.88
CA VAL A 340 -2.42 -12.34 -21.27
C VAL A 340 -1.05 -12.26 -21.93
N VAL A 341 -0.82 -13.10 -22.96
CA VAL A 341 0.42 -13.06 -23.74
C VAL A 341 0.21 -12.22 -24.99
N THR A 342 0.95 -11.13 -25.15
CA THR A 342 0.92 -10.31 -26.37
C THR A 342 2.01 -10.78 -27.31
N VAL A 343 1.64 -11.31 -28.47
CA VAL A 343 2.56 -11.78 -29.51
C VAL A 343 2.57 -10.78 -30.66
N THR A 344 3.72 -10.18 -30.97
CA THR A 344 3.81 -9.09 -31.96
C THR A 344 4.80 -9.40 -33.07
N SER A 345 4.39 -9.31 -34.33
CA SER A 345 5.32 -9.25 -35.47
C SER A 345 5.64 -7.81 -35.84
N PHE A 346 6.91 -7.52 -36.15
CA PHE A 346 7.38 -6.16 -36.38
C PHE A 346 8.52 -6.04 -37.40
N SER A 347 8.67 -4.84 -37.96
CA SER A 347 9.79 -4.45 -38.81
C SER A 347 10.91 -3.78 -38.01
N TYR A 348 12.15 -4.27 -38.13
CA TYR A 348 13.31 -3.59 -37.54
C TYR A 348 13.50 -2.16 -38.08
N LYS A 349 12.96 -1.83 -39.27
CA LYS A 349 13.00 -0.45 -39.79
C LYS A 349 12.16 0.53 -38.97
N LYS A 350 11.15 0.04 -38.24
CA LYS A 350 10.27 0.84 -37.38
C LYS A 350 10.55 0.64 -35.88
N GLY A 351 11.69 0.02 -35.53
CA GLY A 351 12.10 -0.22 -34.14
C GLY A 351 11.37 -1.40 -33.47
N ILE A 352 11.86 -1.79 -32.30
CA ILE A 352 11.25 -2.83 -31.45
C ILE A 352 9.97 -2.27 -30.82
N PRO A 353 8.87 -3.04 -30.70
CA PRO A 353 7.66 -2.60 -30.00
C PRO A 353 7.94 -2.18 -28.56
N GLU A 354 7.30 -1.10 -28.11
CA GLU A 354 7.43 -0.59 -26.74
C GLU A 354 6.69 -1.51 -25.74
N ASP A 355 7.31 -1.79 -24.60
CA ASP A 355 6.67 -2.50 -23.49
C ASP A 355 5.90 -1.50 -22.61
N THR A 356 4.60 -1.37 -22.86
CA THR A 356 3.73 -0.46 -22.10
C THR A 356 3.31 -1.03 -20.74
N SER A 357 3.70 -2.26 -20.39
CA SER A 357 3.29 -2.91 -19.14
C SER A 357 4.14 -2.50 -17.93
N GLY A 358 5.34 -1.94 -18.16
CA GLY A 358 6.27 -1.53 -17.11
C GLY A 358 6.94 -2.68 -16.36
N ASN A 359 6.63 -3.94 -16.69
CA ASN A 359 7.17 -5.13 -16.03
C ASN A 359 8.45 -5.68 -16.68
N GLY A 360 8.96 -5.03 -17.73
CA GLY A 360 10.30 -5.24 -18.30
C GLY A 360 10.56 -6.66 -18.82
N GLY A 361 9.52 -7.46 -19.02
CA GLY A 361 9.61 -8.90 -19.23
C GLY A 361 8.98 -9.31 -20.54
N GLY A 362 9.83 -9.69 -21.50
CA GLY A 362 9.39 -10.24 -22.76
C GLY A 362 10.54 -10.70 -23.64
N PHE A 363 10.20 -11.45 -24.68
CA PHE A 363 11.17 -11.92 -25.65
C PHE A 363 11.14 -11.06 -26.90
N VAL A 364 12.32 -10.83 -27.50
CA VAL A 364 12.44 -10.28 -28.84
C VAL A 364 13.31 -11.21 -29.65
N PHE A 365 12.71 -11.86 -30.64
CA PHE A 365 13.39 -12.82 -31.51
C PHE A 365 13.66 -12.20 -32.88
N ASP A 366 14.90 -12.31 -33.34
CA ASP A 366 15.33 -11.83 -34.65
C ASP A 366 15.19 -12.94 -35.70
N CYS A 367 14.17 -12.84 -36.56
CA CYS A 367 13.92 -13.81 -37.62
C CYS A 367 14.79 -13.55 -38.87
N ARG A 368 15.73 -12.59 -38.86
CA ARG A 368 16.50 -12.23 -40.08
C ARG A 368 17.49 -13.32 -40.51
N ALA A 369 17.85 -14.24 -39.62
CA ALA A 369 18.74 -15.35 -39.91
C ALA A 369 18.12 -16.40 -40.85
N VAL A 370 16.80 -16.58 -40.78
CA VAL A 370 16.05 -17.57 -41.60
C VAL A 370 15.97 -17.11 -43.06
N HIS A 371 15.96 -18.05 -44.00
CA HIS A 371 15.83 -17.80 -45.44
C HIS A 371 14.74 -16.76 -45.77
N ASN A 372 15.10 -15.73 -46.55
CA ASN A 372 14.30 -14.52 -46.77
C ASN A 372 13.43 -14.59 -48.04
N PRO A 373 12.09 -14.70 -47.94
CA PRO A 373 11.20 -14.74 -49.10
C PRO A 373 11.23 -13.42 -49.90
N GLY A 374 11.49 -12.29 -49.24
CA GLY A 374 11.49 -10.96 -49.86
C GLY A 374 12.58 -10.74 -50.93
N LYS A 375 13.50 -11.70 -51.12
CA LYS A 375 14.47 -11.68 -52.23
C LYS A 375 13.84 -12.04 -53.58
N TYR A 376 12.69 -12.70 -53.60
CA TYR A 376 12.05 -13.18 -54.81
C TYR A 376 10.80 -12.37 -55.13
N GLU A 377 10.69 -11.89 -56.37
CA GLU A 377 9.62 -10.98 -56.80
C GLU A 377 8.22 -11.52 -56.49
N ARG A 378 8.01 -12.83 -56.71
CA ARG A 378 6.73 -13.52 -56.49
C ARG A 378 6.21 -13.51 -55.04
N TYR A 379 7.05 -13.22 -54.05
CA TYR A 379 6.64 -13.19 -52.64
C TYR A 379 6.53 -11.77 -52.07
N LYS A 380 6.96 -10.73 -52.81
CA LYS A 380 7.04 -9.36 -52.27
C LYS A 380 5.70 -8.79 -51.81
N SER A 381 4.61 -9.13 -52.49
CA SER A 381 3.25 -8.68 -52.13
C SER A 381 2.53 -9.59 -51.12
N LEU A 382 3.10 -10.76 -50.81
CA LEU A 382 2.52 -11.73 -49.89
C LEU A 382 3.04 -11.51 -48.46
N THR A 383 2.41 -12.14 -47.49
CA THR A 383 2.74 -12.09 -46.06
C THR A 383 3.07 -13.48 -45.54
N GLY A 384 3.55 -13.56 -44.29
CA GLY A 384 3.77 -14.84 -43.61
C GLY A 384 2.49 -15.65 -43.33
N LEU A 385 1.31 -15.12 -43.66
CA LEU A 385 0.03 -15.82 -43.55
C LEU A 385 -0.38 -16.50 -44.87
N ASP A 386 0.30 -16.20 -45.97
CA ASP A 386 -0.05 -16.70 -47.29
C ASP A 386 0.63 -18.04 -47.57
N GLU A 387 -0.14 -19.02 -48.02
CA GLU A 387 0.31 -20.40 -48.31
C GLU A 387 1.61 -20.48 -49.14
N PRO A 388 1.82 -19.69 -50.21
CA PRO A 388 3.08 -19.75 -50.97
C PRO A 388 4.31 -19.32 -50.17
N VAL A 389 4.14 -18.44 -49.19
CA VAL A 389 5.22 -17.97 -48.29
C VAL A 389 5.44 -18.98 -47.16
N ILE A 390 4.35 -19.53 -46.60
CA ILE A 390 4.40 -20.60 -45.59
C ILE A 390 5.24 -21.76 -46.11
N ARG A 391 4.88 -22.31 -47.28
CA ARG A 391 5.63 -23.42 -47.89
C ARG A 391 7.09 -23.07 -48.12
N PHE A 392 7.35 -21.88 -48.68
CA PHE A 392 8.72 -21.43 -48.90
C PHE A 392 9.56 -21.39 -47.61
N LEU A 393 8.96 -20.97 -46.50
CA LEU A 393 9.65 -20.89 -45.21
C LEU A 393 9.85 -22.29 -44.59
N GLU A 394 8.96 -23.24 -44.88
CA GLU A 394 9.01 -24.60 -44.34
C GLU A 394 9.86 -25.57 -45.18
N ASP A 395 10.02 -25.31 -46.49
CA ASP A 395 10.67 -26.23 -47.45
C ASP A 395 12.11 -26.61 -47.08
N ASP A 396 12.90 -25.69 -46.51
CA ASP A 396 14.27 -25.95 -46.05
C ASP A 396 14.37 -26.27 -44.54
N GLY A 397 13.26 -26.17 -43.82
CA GLY A 397 13.15 -26.47 -42.40
C GLY A 397 13.86 -25.49 -41.46
N GLU A 398 14.48 -24.41 -41.95
CA GLU A 398 15.20 -23.48 -41.06
C GLU A 398 14.25 -22.78 -40.09
N ILE A 399 13.06 -22.37 -40.55
CA ILE A 399 12.12 -21.65 -39.70
C ILE A 399 11.50 -22.53 -38.62
N THR A 400 11.33 -23.82 -38.91
CA THR A 400 10.71 -24.77 -37.98
C THR A 400 11.68 -25.08 -36.84
N VAL A 401 12.96 -25.34 -37.14
CA VAL A 401 14.01 -25.49 -36.13
C VAL A 401 14.16 -24.22 -35.27
N PHE A 402 14.09 -23.04 -35.88
CA PHE A 402 14.09 -21.79 -35.12
C PHE A 402 12.89 -21.72 -34.15
N LEU A 403 11.69 -22.05 -34.61
CA LEU A 403 10.48 -22.03 -33.79
C LEU A 403 10.51 -23.06 -32.65
N GLU A 404 11.11 -24.23 -32.83
CA GLU A 404 11.26 -25.23 -31.75
C GLU A 404 12.00 -24.67 -30.54
N HIS A 405 13.10 -23.93 -30.77
CA HIS A 405 13.86 -23.29 -29.70
C HIS A 405 13.10 -22.12 -29.05
N VAL A 406 12.36 -21.36 -29.86
CA VAL A 406 11.47 -20.31 -29.38
C VAL A 406 10.40 -20.89 -28.46
N TYR A 407 9.73 -21.99 -28.86
CA TYR A 407 8.74 -22.66 -28.04
C TYR A 407 9.34 -23.11 -26.71
N ALA A 408 10.50 -23.74 -26.71
CA ALA A 408 11.13 -24.20 -25.47
C ALA A 408 11.37 -23.07 -24.45
N LEU A 409 11.85 -21.91 -24.91
CA LEU A 409 12.12 -20.74 -24.06
C LEU A 409 10.84 -20.06 -23.56
N VAL A 410 9.88 -19.85 -24.47
CA VAL A 410 8.63 -19.14 -24.14
C VAL A 410 7.75 -20.03 -23.27
N ASP A 411 7.65 -21.33 -23.54
CA ASP A 411 6.87 -22.28 -22.75
C ASP A 411 7.33 -22.34 -21.28
N ALA A 412 8.64 -22.38 -21.06
CA ALA A 412 9.21 -22.36 -19.71
C ALA A 412 8.80 -21.09 -18.94
N SER A 413 8.77 -19.96 -19.64
CA SER A 413 8.38 -18.67 -19.07
C SER A 413 6.89 -18.57 -18.81
N VAL A 414 6.04 -18.95 -19.78
CA VAL A 414 4.59 -18.96 -19.63
C VAL A 414 4.18 -19.83 -18.43
N LYS A 415 4.73 -21.03 -18.31
CA LYS A 415 4.49 -21.91 -17.15
C LYS A 415 4.83 -21.20 -15.84
N ARG A 416 6.02 -20.60 -15.75
CA ARG A 416 6.44 -19.92 -14.52
C ARG A 416 5.64 -18.64 -14.24
N TYR A 417 5.19 -17.96 -15.29
CA TYR A 417 4.36 -16.77 -15.16
C TYR A 417 2.98 -17.11 -14.59
N MET A 418 2.35 -18.20 -15.08
CA MET A 418 1.10 -18.72 -14.53
C MET A 418 1.25 -19.14 -13.06
N GLU A 419 2.34 -19.84 -12.71
CA GLU A 419 2.62 -20.26 -11.33
C GLU A 419 2.81 -19.08 -10.38
N ARG A 420 3.42 -17.98 -10.86
CA ARG A 420 3.70 -16.78 -10.07
C ARG A 420 2.60 -15.71 -10.12
N GLY A 421 1.50 -15.97 -10.85
CA GLY A 421 0.38 -15.04 -10.95
C GLY A 421 0.69 -13.77 -11.75
N PHE A 422 1.65 -13.81 -12.68
CA PHE A 422 1.87 -12.68 -13.59
C PHE A 422 0.72 -12.56 -14.58
N THR A 423 0.37 -11.32 -14.91
CA THR A 423 -0.82 -10.99 -15.71
C THR A 423 -0.50 -10.62 -17.15
N SER A 424 0.78 -10.40 -17.48
CA SER A 424 1.21 -10.02 -18.83
C SER A 424 2.57 -10.61 -19.20
N LEU A 425 2.73 -10.97 -20.46
CA LEU A 425 4.01 -11.34 -21.09
C LEU A 425 4.02 -10.84 -22.54
N SER A 426 5.13 -10.25 -22.99
CA SER A 426 5.31 -9.82 -24.38
C SER A 426 6.26 -10.76 -25.13
N VAL A 427 5.92 -11.13 -26.36
CA VAL A 427 6.76 -11.95 -27.25
C VAL A 427 6.76 -11.31 -28.64
N SER A 428 7.89 -10.79 -29.07
CA SER A 428 8.01 -10.04 -30.32
C SER A 428 8.92 -10.73 -31.34
N PHE A 429 8.52 -10.74 -32.60
CA PHE A 429 9.26 -11.31 -33.72
C PHE A 429 9.61 -10.23 -34.74
N GLY A 430 10.90 -10.01 -34.96
CA GLY A 430 11.41 -8.98 -35.84
C GLY A 430 11.91 -9.55 -37.16
N CYS A 431 11.56 -8.93 -38.29
CA CYS A 431 12.30 -9.12 -39.53
C CYS A 431 12.53 -7.78 -40.25
N THR A 432 13.26 -7.77 -41.37
CA THR A 432 13.61 -6.52 -42.06
C THR A 432 12.40 -5.71 -42.51
N GLY A 433 11.35 -6.37 -43.01
CA GLY A 433 10.15 -5.72 -43.54
C GLY A 433 8.93 -5.81 -42.62
N GLY A 434 8.96 -6.68 -41.61
CA GLY A 434 7.79 -6.98 -40.77
C GLY A 434 6.64 -7.65 -41.53
N GLN A 435 6.94 -8.49 -42.54
CA GLN A 435 5.94 -8.96 -43.51
C GLN A 435 5.86 -10.49 -43.65
N HIS A 436 7.01 -11.18 -43.72
CA HIS A 436 7.03 -12.63 -43.96
C HIS A 436 7.41 -13.42 -42.71
N ARG A 437 8.72 -13.55 -42.44
CA ARG A 437 9.28 -14.37 -41.37
C ARG A 437 8.72 -14.02 -40.00
N SER A 438 8.67 -12.73 -39.67
CA SER A 438 8.12 -12.25 -38.39
C SER A 438 6.63 -12.53 -38.24
N VAL A 439 5.86 -12.41 -39.33
CA VAL A 439 4.41 -12.62 -39.34
C VAL A 439 4.11 -14.11 -39.13
N TYR A 440 4.79 -14.96 -39.89
CA TYR A 440 4.71 -16.41 -39.73
C TYR A 440 5.07 -16.86 -38.31
N SER A 441 6.23 -16.41 -37.78
CA SER A 441 6.65 -16.81 -36.43
C SER A 441 5.68 -16.33 -35.34
N ALA A 442 5.16 -15.11 -35.45
CA ALA A 442 4.19 -14.59 -34.48
C ALA A 442 2.87 -15.37 -34.50
N GLN A 443 2.35 -15.72 -35.69
CA GLN A 443 1.14 -16.52 -35.83
C GLN A 443 1.30 -17.89 -35.17
N HIS A 444 2.38 -18.61 -35.52
CA HIS A 444 2.63 -19.95 -35.01
C HIS A 444 2.81 -19.99 -33.48
N VAL A 445 3.54 -19.02 -32.91
CA VAL A 445 3.72 -18.94 -31.46
C VAL A 445 2.43 -18.58 -30.75
N ALA A 446 1.62 -17.68 -31.31
CA ALA A 446 0.33 -17.33 -30.72
C ALA A 446 -0.61 -18.55 -30.65
N GLU A 447 -0.72 -19.31 -31.73
CA GLU A 447 -1.53 -20.52 -31.78
C GLU A 447 -1.00 -21.62 -30.87
N HIS A 448 0.32 -21.82 -30.84
CA HIS A 448 0.97 -22.80 -29.96
C HIS A 448 0.65 -22.51 -28.49
N LEU A 449 0.83 -21.27 -28.04
CA LEU A 449 0.59 -20.87 -26.65
C LEU A 449 -0.88 -21.02 -26.26
N HIS A 450 -1.80 -20.58 -27.13
CA HIS A 450 -3.23 -20.74 -26.89
C HIS A 450 -3.61 -22.22 -26.76
N ARG A 451 -3.18 -23.07 -27.71
CA ARG A 451 -3.50 -24.50 -27.71
C ARG A 451 -2.88 -25.25 -26.54
N LYS A 452 -1.62 -24.94 -26.17
CA LYS A 452 -0.86 -25.68 -25.16
C LYS A 452 -1.23 -25.29 -23.73
N PHE A 453 -1.44 -24.01 -23.46
CA PHE A 453 -1.64 -23.50 -22.09
C PHE A 453 -3.05 -22.98 -21.81
N GLY A 454 -3.88 -22.78 -22.85
CA GLY A 454 -5.21 -22.17 -22.70
C GLY A 454 -5.15 -20.72 -22.20
N VAL A 455 -4.00 -20.05 -22.35
CA VAL A 455 -3.83 -18.64 -21.99
C VAL A 455 -4.48 -17.75 -23.05
N GLN A 456 -4.94 -16.57 -22.65
CA GLN A 456 -5.41 -15.57 -23.59
C GLN A 456 -4.22 -15.01 -24.37
N VAL A 457 -4.30 -15.03 -25.70
CA VAL A 457 -3.22 -14.50 -26.55
C VAL A 457 -3.72 -13.33 -27.37
N ARG A 458 -3.02 -12.19 -27.30
CA ARG A 458 -3.25 -11.03 -28.17
C ARG A 458 -2.19 -11.03 -29.27
N LEU A 459 -2.57 -11.43 -30.48
CA LEU A 459 -1.70 -11.43 -31.65
C LEU A 459 -1.79 -10.10 -32.39
N VAL A 460 -0.65 -9.47 -32.66
CA VAL A 460 -0.54 -8.19 -33.34
C VAL A 460 0.44 -8.27 -34.51
N HIS A 461 -0.03 -8.01 -35.73
CA HIS A 461 0.83 -7.80 -36.88
C HIS A 461 0.97 -6.31 -37.17
N ARG A 462 2.04 -5.71 -36.62
CA ARG A 462 2.19 -4.24 -36.56
C ARG A 462 2.15 -3.58 -37.93
N GLU A 463 2.74 -4.20 -38.94
CA GLU A 463 2.87 -3.59 -40.26
C GLU A 463 1.69 -3.87 -41.18
N GLN A 464 0.88 -4.88 -40.85
CA GLN A 464 -0.38 -5.19 -41.51
C GLN A 464 -1.57 -4.53 -40.80
N HIS A 465 -1.35 -3.88 -39.65
CA HIS A 465 -2.40 -3.29 -38.80
C HIS A 465 -3.49 -4.29 -38.37
N ILE A 466 -3.10 -5.56 -38.17
CA ILE A 466 -4.00 -6.63 -37.73
C ILE A 466 -3.80 -6.86 -36.23
N SER A 467 -4.90 -6.99 -35.49
CA SER A 467 -4.90 -7.38 -34.08
C SER A 467 -6.02 -8.38 -33.84
N VAL A 468 -5.70 -9.53 -33.27
CA VAL A 468 -6.63 -10.64 -33.01
C VAL A 468 -6.42 -11.15 -31.58
N SER A 469 -7.48 -11.61 -30.94
CA SER A 469 -7.41 -12.34 -29.67
C SER A 469 -7.77 -13.80 -29.91
N LEU A 470 -6.93 -14.70 -29.41
CA LEU A 470 -7.12 -16.15 -29.40
C LEU A 470 -7.56 -16.60 -28.01
#